data_AF-A0A0S8CHF1-F1
#
_entry.id   AF-A0A0S8CHF1-F1
#
_cell.length_a   1.000
_cell.length_b   1.000
_cell.length_c   1.000
_cell.angle_alpha   90.00
_cell.angle_beta   90.00
_cell.angle_gamma   90.00
#
_symmetry.space_group_name_H-M   'P 1'
#
loop_
_entity.id
_entity.type
_entity.pdbx_description
1 polymer ?
#
loop_
_entity_poly.entity_id
_entity_poly.type
_entity_poly.pdbx_seq_one_letter_code
_entity_poly.pdbx_strand_id
1 'polypeptide(L)'
;VMQKQIIAKAREKGLPVIIATQMLMSMVSSPYPTRAEVSDIANAVLDGADAVMLSDETTIGDFPEEAVKVIAATINETEKYYPWYREFVEMRDNRKAMAAAAVALAQRIGVSAIATFTETGLTALMVARQRPEVRIIAVTSNEKTYRRLAVVWGVEPVLVDRKYEDSDKAILNFYKRAVKQKRIDPEEPFIVTISRHSTKTGTTNVVQLVDKQSIKELQILAYKPKN
;
A
#
# COMPACT_ATOMS: atom_id res chain seq x y z
N VAL A 1 0.67 -6.69 25.83
CA VAL A 1 -0.43 -7.59 25.40
C VAL A 1 -1.53 -6.85 24.65
N MET A 2 -2.10 -5.75 25.19
CA MET A 2 -3.18 -5.01 24.52
C MET A 2 -2.83 -4.48 23.12
N GLN A 3 -1.66 -3.83 22.97
CA GLN A 3 -1.18 -3.34 21.67
C GLN A 3 -1.25 -4.40 20.57
N LYS A 4 -0.64 -5.57 20.81
CA LYS A 4 -0.65 -6.72 19.88
C LYS A 4 -2.06 -7.16 19.51
N GLN A 5 -2.97 -7.22 20.49
CA GLN A 5 -4.36 -7.62 20.26
C GLN A 5 -5.14 -6.59 19.42
N ILE A 6 -4.94 -5.29 19.67
CA ILE A 6 -5.57 -4.21 18.91
C ILE A 6 -5.09 -4.24 17.46
N ILE A 7 -3.77 -4.37 17.25
CA ILE A 7 -3.17 -4.47 15.90
C ILE A 7 -3.74 -5.69 15.17
N ALA A 8 -3.75 -6.86 15.80
CA ALA A 8 -4.28 -8.08 15.18
C ALA A 8 -5.75 -7.92 14.75
N LYS A 9 -6.60 -7.37 15.62
CA LYS A 9 -8.03 -7.13 15.31
C LYS A 9 -8.23 -6.07 14.22
N ALA A 10 -7.43 -5.00 14.23
CA ALA A 10 -7.49 -3.96 13.20
C ALA A 10 -7.11 -4.55 11.83
N ARG A 11 -6.02 -5.32 11.77
CA ARG A 11 -5.59 -6.04 10.56
C ARG A 11 -6.62 -7.04 10.09
N GLU A 12 -7.25 -7.81 10.98
CA GLU A 12 -8.31 -8.76 10.62
C GLU A 12 -9.49 -8.06 9.91
N LYS A 13 -9.83 -6.85 10.39
CA LYS A 13 -10.88 -6.00 9.82
C LYS A 13 -10.43 -5.16 8.63
N GLY A 14 -9.12 -5.10 8.34
CA GLY A 14 -8.54 -4.25 7.29
C GLY A 14 -8.65 -2.76 7.61
N LEU A 15 -8.54 -2.41 8.90
CA LEU A 15 -8.49 -1.03 9.38
C LEU A 15 -7.03 -0.64 9.65
N PRO A 16 -6.59 0.53 9.20
CA PRO A 16 -5.26 1.04 9.55
C PRO A 16 -5.11 1.21 11.06
N VAL A 17 -3.95 0.84 11.59
CA VAL A 17 -3.60 1.02 13.01
C VAL A 17 -2.32 1.84 13.15
N ILE A 18 -2.37 2.88 13.97
CA ILE A 18 -1.24 3.76 14.25
C ILE A 18 -0.82 3.53 15.70
N ILE A 19 0.48 3.32 15.92
CA ILE A 19 1.05 3.34 17.28
C ILE A 19 1.59 4.74 17.52
N ALA A 20 1.17 5.33 18.63
CA ALA A 20 1.47 6.71 18.96
C ALA A 20 1.98 6.81 20.39
N THR A 21 2.64 7.93 20.67
CA THR A 21 3.23 8.34 21.95
C THR A 21 4.48 7.54 22.33
N GLN A 22 5.44 8.25 22.91
CA GLN A 22 6.66 7.69 23.51
C GLN A 22 7.44 6.74 22.59
N MET A 23 7.41 6.97 21.27
CA MET A 23 8.16 6.14 20.32
C MET A 23 9.66 6.45 20.38
N LEU A 24 10.03 7.72 20.55
CA LEU A 24 11.40 8.22 20.66
C LEU A 24 11.48 9.34 21.72
N MET A 25 10.83 9.17 22.87
CA MET A 25 10.68 10.22 23.90
C MET A 25 12.01 10.86 24.31
N SER A 26 13.08 10.07 24.45
CA SER A 26 14.41 10.58 24.78
C SER A 26 14.93 11.58 23.74
N MET A 27 14.48 11.46 22.49
CA MET A 27 14.91 12.34 21.40
C MET A 27 14.28 13.73 21.41
N VAL A 28 13.42 14.03 22.39
CA VAL A 28 13.00 15.42 22.64
C VAL A 28 14.20 16.29 23.06
N SER A 29 15.13 15.74 23.84
CA SER A 29 16.30 16.47 24.36
C SER A 29 17.64 15.80 24.03
N SER A 30 17.63 14.70 23.27
CA SER A 30 18.82 13.96 22.87
C SER A 30 18.84 13.74 21.35
N PRO A 31 20.00 13.85 20.67
CA PRO A 31 20.09 13.50 19.25
C PRO A 31 20.07 11.98 19.01
N TYR A 32 20.11 11.16 20.06
CA TYR A 32 20.15 9.70 19.97
C TYR A 32 19.04 9.05 20.79
N PRO A 33 18.39 8.00 20.25
CA PRO A 33 17.42 7.22 21.00
C PRO A 33 18.11 6.24 21.96
N THR A 34 17.34 5.73 22.90
CA THR A 34 17.72 4.57 23.70
C THR A 34 17.56 3.28 22.90
N ARG A 35 18.24 2.21 23.33
CA ARG A 35 18.04 0.86 22.75
C ARG A 35 16.60 0.36 22.91
N ALA A 36 15.94 0.73 24.00
CA ALA A 36 14.56 0.31 24.28
C ALA A 36 13.58 0.91 23.25
N GLU A 37 13.72 2.21 22.95
CA GLU A 37 12.86 2.90 21.96
C GLU A 37 13.02 2.32 20.55
N VAL A 38 14.25 2.05 20.12
CA VAL A 38 14.51 1.39 18.83
C VAL A 38 13.87 -0.01 18.79
N SER A 39 13.99 -0.77 19.88
CA SER A 39 13.36 -2.10 20.02
C SER A 39 11.83 -2.01 19.99
N ASP A 40 11.24 -0.99 20.60
CA ASP A 40 9.78 -0.81 20.62
C ASP A 40 9.23 -0.45 19.23
N ILE A 41 9.93 0.39 18.46
CA ILE A 41 9.59 0.65 17.05
C ILE A 41 9.71 -0.63 16.22
N ALA A 42 10.79 -1.40 16.37
CA ALA A 42 10.95 -2.65 15.64
C ALA A 42 9.82 -3.64 15.95
N ASN A 43 9.44 -3.76 17.24
CA ASN A 43 8.30 -4.60 17.65
C ASN A 43 6.97 -4.11 17.07
N ALA A 44 6.74 -2.80 17.03
CA ALA A 44 5.56 -2.20 16.40
C ALA A 44 5.43 -2.60 14.92
N VAL A 45 6.55 -2.53 14.18
CA VAL A 45 6.63 -2.96 12.79
C VAL A 45 6.30 -4.45 12.68
N LEU A 46 6.98 -5.32 13.42
CA LEU A 46 6.80 -6.78 13.38
C LEU A 46 5.39 -7.24 13.77
N ASP A 47 4.74 -6.52 14.69
CA ASP A 47 3.34 -6.75 15.04
C ASP A 47 2.37 -6.41 13.90
N GLY A 48 2.82 -5.55 12.98
CA GLY A 48 2.10 -5.13 11.78
C GLY A 48 1.32 -3.84 11.98
N ALA A 49 1.89 -2.88 12.70
CA ALA A 49 1.39 -1.51 12.65
C ALA A 49 1.34 -0.99 11.20
N ASP A 50 0.41 -0.08 10.89
CA ASP A 50 0.42 0.60 9.59
C ASP A 50 1.28 1.84 9.59
N ALA A 51 1.34 2.54 10.73
CA ALA A 51 2.22 3.67 10.94
C ALA A 51 2.65 3.76 12.42
N VAL A 52 3.77 4.43 12.63
CA VAL A 52 4.22 4.91 13.94
C VAL A 52 4.18 6.44 13.92
N MET A 53 3.83 7.04 15.05
CA MET A 53 3.64 8.49 15.18
C MET A 53 4.64 9.07 16.17
N LEU A 54 5.31 10.14 15.73
CA LEU A 54 6.05 11.07 16.58
C LEU A 54 5.10 12.17 17.07
N SER A 55 5.26 12.56 18.34
CA SER A 55 4.45 13.58 19.01
C SER A 55 5.34 14.76 19.41
N ASP A 56 5.82 14.77 20.65
CA ASP A 56 6.64 15.86 21.19
C ASP A 56 8.00 15.93 20.49
N GLU A 57 8.50 14.77 20.03
CA GLU A 57 9.77 14.62 19.33
C GLU A 57 9.87 15.55 18.10
N THR A 58 8.77 15.75 17.38
CA THR A 58 8.73 16.60 16.18
C THR A 58 8.05 17.95 16.40
N THR A 59 7.27 18.09 17.47
CA THR A 59 6.51 19.32 17.74
C THR A 59 7.31 20.34 18.53
N ILE A 60 7.99 19.89 19.60
CA ILE A 60 8.74 20.76 20.53
C ILE A 60 10.17 20.29 20.77
N GLY A 61 10.56 19.13 20.25
CA GLY A 61 11.88 18.54 20.45
C GLY A 61 13.01 19.33 19.78
N ASP A 62 14.21 19.19 20.33
CA ASP A 62 15.42 19.84 19.83
C ASP A 62 15.97 19.17 18.56
N PHE A 63 15.54 17.92 18.26
CA PHE A 63 16.06 17.08 17.17
C PHE A 63 14.94 16.45 16.30
N PRO A 64 14.02 17.26 15.73
CA PRO A 64 12.83 16.74 15.04
C PRO A 64 13.17 16.00 13.74
N GLU A 65 14.18 16.46 13.00
CA GLU A 65 14.62 15.79 11.77
C GLU A 65 15.29 14.45 12.06
N GLU A 66 16.14 14.40 13.07
CA GLU A 66 16.86 13.21 13.51
C GLU A 66 15.85 12.15 13.99
N ALA A 67 14.83 12.54 14.75
CA ALA A 67 13.78 11.62 15.18
C ALA A 67 13.08 10.95 13.99
N VAL A 68 12.74 11.71 12.94
CA VAL A 68 12.15 11.17 11.71
C VAL A 68 13.14 10.23 10.98
N LYS A 69 14.41 10.61 10.86
CA LYS A 69 15.46 9.78 10.24
C LYS A 69 15.65 8.47 10.99
N VAL A 70 15.65 8.49 12.33
CA VAL A 70 15.78 7.30 13.19
C VAL A 70 14.59 6.36 13.04
N ILE A 71 13.35 6.87 13.08
CA ILE A 71 12.17 6.05 12.82
C ILE A 71 12.26 5.40 11.44
N ALA A 72 12.53 6.18 10.39
CA ALA A 72 12.60 5.67 9.03
C ALA A 72 13.68 4.60 8.89
N ALA A 73 14.88 4.83 9.44
CA ALA A 73 15.96 3.85 9.42
C ALA A 73 15.59 2.56 10.17
N THR A 74 14.94 2.67 11.34
CA THR A 74 14.53 1.51 12.13
C THR A 74 13.46 0.68 11.42
N ILE A 75 12.48 1.33 10.80
CA ILE A 75 11.45 0.66 10.00
C ILE A 75 12.08 -0.07 8.81
N ASN A 76 12.89 0.64 8.02
CA ASN A 76 13.53 0.07 6.83
C ASN A 76 14.44 -1.12 7.17
N GLU A 77 15.15 -1.07 8.29
CA GLU A 77 15.97 -2.20 8.75
C GLU A 77 15.10 -3.38 9.22
N THR A 78 14.03 -3.09 9.97
CA THR A 78 13.15 -4.13 10.50
C THR A 78 12.37 -4.85 9.38
N GLU A 79 11.93 -4.13 8.35
CA GLU A 79 11.17 -4.70 7.25
C GLU A 79 11.95 -5.76 6.44
N LYS A 80 13.29 -5.69 6.42
CA LYS A 80 14.15 -6.75 5.82
C LYS A 80 13.94 -8.13 6.44
N TYR A 81 13.49 -8.18 7.70
CA TYR A 81 13.26 -9.41 8.46
C TYR A 81 11.76 -9.66 8.70
N TYR A 82 10.88 -8.90 8.04
CA TYR A 82 9.45 -9.03 8.24
C TYR A 82 8.95 -10.40 7.76
N PRO A 83 8.07 -11.08 8.52
CA PRO A 83 7.47 -12.33 8.07
C PRO A 83 6.38 -12.03 7.03
N TRP A 84 6.81 -11.77 5.79
CA TRP A 84 5.98 -11.38 4.64
C TRP A 84 4.86 -12.36 4.29
N TYR A 85 4.92 -13.58 4.81
CA TYR A 85 3.87 -14.59 4.60
C TYR A 85 3.05 -14.82 5.87
N ARG A 86 1.76 -14.48 5.82
CA ARG A 86 0.73 -15.00 6.73
C ARG A 86 -0.51 -15.36 5.92
N GLU A 87 -0.80 -16.66 5.80
CA GLU A 87 -2.09 -17.10 5.27
C GLU A 87 -3.21 -16.63 6.22
N PHE A 88 -4.16 -15.89 5.68
CA PHE A 88 -5.42 -15.65 6.36
C PHE A 88 -6.34 -16.84 6.07
N VAL A 89 -6.64 -17.63 7.10
CA VAL A 89 -7.27 -18.95 7.01
C VAL A 89 -8.74 -18.92 6.58
N GLU A 90 -9.45 -17.78 6.67
CA GLU A 90 -10.86 -17.71 6.24
C GLU A 90 -11.20 -16.41 5.50
N MET A 91 -11.74 -16.53 4.28
CA MET A 91 -12.27 -15.40 3.52
C MET A 91 -13.60 -15.76 2.84
N ARG A 92 -14.72 -15.48 3.52
CA ARG A 92 -16.07 -15.49 2.92
C ARG A 92 -16.48 -14.14 2.29
N ASP A 93 -15.55 -13.17 2.18
CA ASP A 93 -15.78 -11.85 1.57
C ASP A 93 -15.02 -11.76 0.23
N ASN A 94 -15.75 -11.45 -0.85
CA ASN A 94 -15.21 -11.38 -2.21
C ASN A 94 -14.03 -10.41 -2.33
N ARG A 95 -14.03 -9.27 -1.65
CA ARG A 95 -12.93 -8.28 -1.75
C ARG A 95 -11.67 -8.81 -1.09
N LYS A 96 -11.82 -9.47 0.06
CA LYS A 96 -10.70 -10.13 0.75
C LYS A 96 -10.10 -11.22 -0.15
N ALA A 97 -10.94 -12.06 -0.75
CA ALA A 97 -10.50 -13.11 -1.66
C ALA A 97 -9.79 -12.56 -2.92
N MET A 98 -10.33 -11.51 -3.54
CA MET A 98 -9.70 -10.87 -4.70
C MET A 98 -8.34 -10.25 -4.36
N ALA A 99 -8.21 -9.60 -3.20
CA ALA A 99 -6.93 -9.06 -2.75
C ALA A 99 -5.91 -10.18 -2.47
N ALA A 100 -6.34 -11.27 -1.84
CA ALA A 100 -5.49 -12.44 -1.60
C ALA A 100 -5.01 -13.07 -2.91
N ALA A 101 -5.90 -13.23 -3.89
CA ALA A 101 -5.54 -13.72 -5.22
C ALA A 101 -4.52 -12.81 -5.92
N ALA A 102 -4.70 -11.49 -5.84
CA ALA A 102 -3.75 -10.53 -6.41
C ALA A 102 -2.35 -10.63 -5.78
N VAL A 103 -2.28 -10.73 -4.44
CA VAL A 103 -1.01 -10.87 -3.73
C VAL A 103 -0.35 -12.20 -4.01
N ALA A 104 -1.10 -13.30 -3.99
CA ALA A 104 -0.58 -14.63 -4.31
C ALA A 104 -0.02 -14.69 -5.74
N LEU A 105 -0.71 -14.08 -6.70
CA LEU A 105 -0.25 -14.00 -8.09
C LEU A 105 1.02 -13.16 -8.20
N ALA A 106 1.06 -11.99 -7.54
CA ALA A 106 2.21 -11.10 -7.54
C ALA A 106 3.48 -11.78 -6.99
N GLN A 107 3.35 -12.50 -5.87
CA GLN A 107 4.45 -13.24 -5.24
C GLN A 107 4.95 -14.40 -6.12
N ARG A 108 4.05 -15.15 -6.75
CA ARG A 108 4.43 -16.32 -7.56
C ARG A 108 5.10 -15.96 -8.88
N ILE A 109 4.70 -14.84 -9.49
CA ILE A 109 5.24 -14.39 -10.77
C ILE A 109 6.52 -13.57 -10.58
N GLY A 110 6.68 -12.89 -9.44
CA GLY A 110 7.77 -11.94 -9.25
C GLY A 110 7.52 -10.64 -10.01
N VAL A 111 6.41 -9.99 -9.70
CA VAL A 111 6.04 -8.69 -10.32
C VAL A 111 6.65 -7.51 -9.59
N SER A 112 6.73 -6.36 -10.25
CA SER A 112 7.32 -5.13 -9.69
C SER A 112 6.39 -4.32 -8.78
N ALA A 113 5.08 -4.50 -8.92
CA ALA A 113 4.04 -3.80 -8.17
C ALA A 113 2.65 -4.43 -8.30
N ILE A 114 1.75 -4.06 -7.39
CA ILE A 114 0.30 -4.24 -7.49
C ILE A 114 -0.35 -2.86 -7.62
N ALA A 115 -0.87 -2.54 -8.79
CA ALA A 115 -1.68 -1.36 -9.03
C ALA A 115 -3.15 -1.62 -8.64
N THR A 116 -3.66 -0.87 -7.68
CA THR A 116 -5.02 -1.03 -7.14
C THR A 116 -5.86 0.20 -7.46
N PHE A 117 -6.83 0.04 -8.36
CA PHE A 117 -7.78 1.12 -8.66
C PHE A 117 -8.85 1.18 -7.58
N THR A 118 -8.95 2.33 -6.92
CA THR A 118 -9.84 2.47 -5.76
C THR A 118 -10.37 3.89 -5.61
N GLU A 119 -11.65 4.01 -5.23
CA GLU A 119 -12.32 5.31 -5.07
C GLU A 119 -12.57 5.64 -3.60
N THR A 120 -12.78 4.61 -2.77
CA THR A 120 -12.96 4.74 -1.31
C THR A 120 -11.74 4.28 -0.51
N GLY A 121 -10.75 3.65 -1.16
CA GLY A 121 -9.57 3.07 -0.54
C GLY A 121 -9.74 1.61 -0.10
N LEU A 122 -10.96 1.07 -0.11
CA LEU A 122 -11.25 -0.27 0.40
C LEU A 122 -10.40 -1.36 -0.27
N THR A 123 -10.23 -1.29 -1.60
CA THR A 123 -9.43 -2.27 -2.35
C THR A 123 -7.96 -2.20 -1.95
N ALA A 124 -7.39 -1.00 -1.87
CA ALA A 124 -6.01 -0.79 -1.42
C ALA A 124 -5.80 -1.30 0.01
N LEU A 125 -6.75 -1.04 0.92
CA LEU A 125 -6.72 -1.56 2.29
C LEU A 125 -6.74 -3.10 2.33
N MET A 126 -7.55 -3.75 1.48
CA MET A 126 -7.58 -5.22 1.44
C MET A 126 -6.28 -5.81 0.91
N VAL A 127 -5.60 -5.15 -0.03
CA VAL A 127 -4.28 -5.57 -0.51
C VAL A 127 -3.20 -5.31 0.54
N ALA A 128 -3.15 -4.11 1.14
CA ALA A 128 -2.19 -3.75 2.18
C ALA A 128 -2.29 -4.63 3.44
N ARG A 129 -3.50 -5.09 3.77
CA ARG A 129 -3.75 -6.05 4.84
C ARG A 129 -2.96 -7.35 4.67
N GLN A 130 -2.72 -7.78 3.43
CA GLN A 130 -1.97 -8.99 3.11
C GLN A 130 -0.46 -8.84 3.31
N ARG A 131 0.03 -7.61 3.53
CA ARG A 131 1.47 -7.29 3.64
C ARG A 131 2.31 -7.87 2.48
N PRO A 132 1.94 -7.63 1.20
CA PRO A 132 2.77 -8.06 0.08
C PRO A 132 4.16 -7.40 0.13
N GLU A 133 5.20 -8.16 -0.19
CA GLU A 133 6.58 -7.63 -0.33
C GLU A 133 6.72 -6.65 -1.50
N VAL A 134 5.84 -6.75 -2.50
CA VAL A 134 5.80 -5.86 -3.66
C VAL A 134 5.05 -4.55 -3.33
N ARG A 135 5.46 -3.47 -3.99
CA ARG A 135 4.85 -2.14 -3.85
C ARG A 135 3.36 -2.15 -4.19
N ILE A 136 2.55 -1.41 -3.42
CA ILE A 136 1.12 -1.23 -3.69
C ILE A 136 0.90 0.19 -4.22
N ILE A 137 0.50 0.32 -5.49
CA ILE A 137 0.21 1.63 -6.09
C ILE A 137 -1.31 1.83 -6.08
N ALA A 138 -1.82 2.71 -5.23
CA ALA A 138 -3.26 2.97 -5.15
C ALA A 138 -3.68 4.10 -6.07
N VAL A 139 -4.36 3.78 -7.17
CA VAL A 139 -4.82 4.74 -8.17
C VAL A 139 -6.23 5.21 -7.81
N THR A 140 -6.40 6.51 -7.60
CA THR A 140 -7.69 7.09 -7.21
C THR A 140 -7.92 8.45 -7.85
N SER A 141 -9.18 8.76 -8.17
CA SER A 141 -9.57 10.13 -8.56
C SER A 141 -10.05 10.98 -7.39
N ASN A 142 -10.18 10.38 -6.20
CA ASN A 142 -10.69 11.04 -5.02
C ASN A 142 -9.56 11.54 -4.12
N GLU A 143 -9.42 12.85 -3.99
CA GLU A 143 -8.37 13.44 -3.15
C GLU A 143 -8.44 13.05 -1.67
N LYS A 144 -9.65 12.89 -1.12
CA LYS A 144 -9.83 12.46 0.27
C LYS A 144 -9.30 11.05 0.45
N THR A 145 -9.55 10.16 -0.51
CA THR A 145 -8.99 8.80 -0.53
C THR A 145 -7.47 8.84 -0.70
N TYR A 146 -6.95 9.65 -1.62
CA TYR A 146 -5.51 9.85 -1.81
C TYR A 146 -4.81 10.21 -0.49
N ARG A 147 -5.31 11.23 0.21
CA ARG A 147 -4.74 11.67 1.50
C ARG A 147 -4.84 10.61 2.59
N ARG A 148 -5.98 9.90 2.67
CA ARG A 148 -6.20 8.84 3.67
C ARG A 148 -5.31 7.62 3.46
N LEU A 149 -4.99 7.29 2.21
CA LEU A 149 -4.16 6.14 1.91
C LEU A 149 -2.67 6.37 2.20
N ALA A 150 -2.24 7.63 2.38
CA ALA A 150 -0.84 7.95 2.68
C ALA A 150 -0.34 7.41 4.03
N VAL A 151 -1.24 7.07 4.96
CA VAL A 151 -0.91 6.45 6.26
C VAL A 151 -1.10 4.94 6.27
N VAL A 152 -1.48 4.34 5.13
CA VAL A 152 -1.69 2.91 5.01
C VAL A 152 -0.37 2.26 4.63
N TRP A 153 -0.01 1.21 5.36
CA TRP A 153 1.23 0.47 5.13
C TRP A 153 1.42 0.06 3.68
N GLY A 154 2.64 0.29 3.15
CA GLY A 154 3.06 -0.16 1.82
C GLY A 154 2.30 0.46 0.65
N VAL A 155 1.38 1.41 0.89
CA VAL A 155 0.56 2.04 -0.15
C VAL A 155 1.17 3.35 -0.62
N GLU A 156 1.44 3.42 -1.91
CA GLU A 156 1.78 4.64 -2.63
C GLU A 156 0.56 5.15 -3.39
N PRO A 157 -0.16 6.17 -2.89
CA PRO A 157 -1.30 6.70 -3.60
C PRO A 157 -0.87 7.50 -4.84
N VAL A 158 -1.68 7.42 -5.90
CA VAL A 158 -1.55 8.19 -7.15
C VAL A 158 -2.91 8.81 -7.46
N LEU A 159 -2.93 10.14 -7.48
CA LEU A 159 -4.12 10.90 -7.88
C LEU A 159 -4.20 10.98 -9.41
N VAL A 160 -5.37 10.64 -9.95
CA VAL A 160 -5.72 10.82 -11.36
C VAL A 160 -6.85 11.83 -11.50
N ASP A 161 -6.89 12.53 -12.64
CA ASP A 161 -7.76 13.71 -12.81
C ASP A 161 -9.25 13.37 -12.85
N ARG A 162 -9.58 12.13 -13.24
CA ARG A 162 -10.96 11.67 -13.34
C ARG A 162 -11.07 10.19 -13.07
N LYS A 163 -12.26 9.81 -12.63
CA LYS A 163 -12.69 8.42 -12.55
C LYS A 163 -12.61 7.78 -13.93
N TYR A 164 -12.14 6.55 -13.99
CA TYR A 164 -12.13 5.80 -15.23
C TYR A 164 -13.55 5.33 -15.58
N GLU A 165 -13.88 5.34 -16.86
CA GLU A 165 -15.13 4.78 -17.39
C GLU A 165 -14.88 3.41 -18.06
N ASP A 166 -13.66 3.19 -18.51
CA ASP A 166 -13.20 2.04 -19.27
C ASP A 166 -11.93 1.51 -18.62
N SER A 167 -11.94 0.26 -18.17
CA SER A 167 -10.83 -0.35 -17.43
C SER A 167 -9.55 -0.39 -18.25
N ASP A 168 -9.66 -0.66 -19.55
CA ASP A 168 -8.53 -0.93 -20.41
C ASP A 168 -7.79 0.39 -20.73
N LYS A 169 -8.56 1.45 -20.99
CA LYS A 169 -8.01 2.82 -21.09
C LYS A 169 -7.43 3.29 -19.77
N ALA A 170 -8.05 2.93 -18.63
CA ALA A 170 -7.53 3.28 -17.31
C ALA A 170 -6.14 2.68 -17.07
N ILE A 171 -6.00 1.38 -17.35
CA ILE A 171 -4.73 0.65 -17.21
C ILE A 171 -3.67 1.25 -18.12
N LEU A 172 -4.00 1.52 -19.39
CA LEU A 172 -3.05 2.10 -20.34
C LEU A 172 -2.60 3.51 -19.94
N ASN A 173 -3.53 4.37 -19.49
CA ASN A 173 -3.21 5.72 -19.04
C ASN A 173 -2.38 5.71 -17.76
N PHE A 174 -2.72 4.84 -16.81
CA PHE A 174 -1.92 4.61 -15.61
C PHE A 174 -0.51 4.17 -15.98
N TYR A 175 -0.36 3.16 -16.84
CA TYR A 175 0.95 2.66 -17.29
C TYR A 175 1.82 3.79 -17.87
N LYS A 176 1.28 4.57 -18.81
CA LYS A 176 2.00 5.71 -19.42
C LYS A 176 2.50 6.71 -18.37
N ARG A 177 1.65 7.04 -17.38
CA ARG A 177 2.00 7.96 -16.29
C ARG A 177 3.01 7.35 -15.32
N ALA A 178 2.81 6.11 -14.91
CA ALA A 178 3.66 5.40 -13.96
C ALA A 178 5.07 5.19 -14.50
N VAL A 179 5.22 4.83 -15.77
CA VAL A 179 6.53 4.73 -16.45
C VAL A 179 7.22 6.09 -16.50
N LYS A 180 6.50 7.16 -16.91
CA LYS A 180 7.06 8.53 -16.93
C LYS A 180 7.54 8.98 -15.54
N GLN A 181 6.84 8.56 -14.49
CA GLN A 181 7.17 8.87 -13.10
C GLN A 181 8.15 7.88 -12.45
N LYS A 182 8.68 6.91 -13.21
CA LYS A 182 9.58 5.85 -12.72
C LYS A 182 9.00 5.02 -11.57
N ARG A 183 7.66 4.90 -11.51
CA ARG A 183 6.95 4.05 -10.54
C ARG A 183 6.82 2.61 -11.02
N ILE A 184 6.77 2.40 -12.34
CA ILE A 184 6.75 1.08 -12.97
C ILE A 184 7.90 1.01 -13.98
N ASP A 185 8.62 -0.10 -13.98
CA ASP A 185 9.58 -0.44 -15.03
C ASP A 185 8.82 -1.00 -16.23
N PRO A 186 8.95 -0.43 -17.46
CA PRO A 186 8.30 -0.97 -18.65
C PRO A 186 8.77 -2.39 -19.02
N GLU A 187 9.89 -2.85 -18.48
CA GLU A 187 10.46 -4.18 -18.72
C GLU A 187 9.90 -5.26 -17.79
N GLU A 188 9.30 -4.87 -16.66
CA GLU A 188 8.79 -5.79 -15.64
C GLU A 188 7.25 -5.86 -15.63
N PRO A 189 6.66 -7.05 -15.41
CA PRO A 189 5.22 -7.18 -15.27
C PRO A 189 4.73 -6.57 -13.95
N PHE A 190 3.45 -6.18 -13.92
CA PHE A 190 2.75 -5.76 -12.71
C PHE A 190 1.33 -6.34 -12.65
N ILE A 191 0.76 -6.43 -11.46
CA ILE A 191 -0.64 -6.84 -11.29
C ILE A 191 -1.53 -5.60 -11.22
N VAL A 192 -2.69 -5.66 -11.88
CA VAL A 192 -3.77 -4.69 -11.71
C VAL A 192 -4.94 -5.33 -11.00
N THR A 193 -5.52 -4.60 -10.03
CA THR A 193 -6.86 -4.87 -9.50
C THR A 193 -7.79 -3.71 -9.81
N ILE A 194 -8.90 -4.00 -10.50
CA ILE A 194 -9.84 -2.99 -11.01
C ILE A 194 -11.27 -3.57 -11.08
N SER A 195 -12.26 -2.72 -11.34
CA SER A 195 -13.61 -3.17 -11.72
C SER A 195 -13.80 -3.02 -13.24
N ARG A 196 -14.32 -4.05 -13.92
CA ARG A 196 -14.44 -4.04 -15.39
C ARG A 196 -15.50 -3.08 -15.93
N HIS A 197 -16.67 -3.03 -15.29
CA HIS A 197 -17.87 -2.36 -15.84
C HIS A 197 -18.58 -1.45 -14.83
N SER A 198 -17.99 -1.26 -13.65
CA SER A 198 -18.63 -0.52 -12.57
C SER A 198 -17.65 0.49 -12.01
N THR A 199 -18.06 1.75 -12.07
CA THR A 199 -17.44 2.82 -11.30
C THR A 199 -17.95 2.84 -9.85
N LYS A 200 -18.93 2.00 -9.49
CA LYS A 200 -19.47 1.94 -8.12
C LYS A 200 -18.40 1.40 -7.16
N THR A 201 -18.50 1.86 -5.92
CA THR A 201 -17.56 1.48 -4.86
C THR A 201 -17.78 0.02 -4.45
N GLY A 202 -16.70 -0.72 -4.19
CA GLY A 202 -16.78 -2.09 -3.65
C GLY A 202 -17.00 -3.19 -4.69
N THR A 203 -16.91 -2.90 -5.99
CA THR A 203 -17.14 -3.86 -7.09
C THR A 203 -15.85 -4.35 -7.76
N THR A 204 -14.69 -4.26 -7.09
CA THR A 204 -13.43 -4.80 -7.63
C THR A 204 -13.59 -6.29 -7.92
N ASN A 205 -13.45 -6.66 -9.18
CA ASN A 205 -13.73 -8.02 -9.66
C ASN A 205 -12.77 -8.49 -10.76
N VAL A 206 -11.72 -7.72 -11.05
CA VAL A 206 -10.65 -8.09 -11.99
C VAL A 206 -9.33 -8.12 -11.24
N VAL A 207 -8.59 -9.21 -11.44
CA VAL A 207 -7.14 -9.31 -11.19
C VAL A 207 -6.52 -9.65 -12.54
N GLN A 208 -5.60 -8.81 -13.01
CA GLN A 208 -4.98 -8.96 -14.32
C GLN A 208 -3.47 -8.83 -14.21
N LEU A 209 -2.74 -9.77 -14.79
CA LEU A 209 -1.32 -9.62 -15.08
C LEU A 209 -1.18 -8.66 -16.27
N VAL A 210 -0.36 -7.63 -16.13
CA VAL A 210 -0.04 -6.69 -17.19
C VAL A 210 1.45 -6.79 -17.49
N ASP A 211 1.74 -7.38 -18.64
CA ASP A 211 3.07 -7.52 -19.21
C ASP A 211 3.19 -6.72 -20.53
N LYS A 212 4.34 -6.81 -21.19
CA LYS A 212 4.59 -6.09 -22.45
C LYS A 212 3.58 -6.43 -23.55
N GLN A 213 3.13 -7.68 -23.62
CA GLN A 213 2.15 -8.10 -24.62
C GLN A 213 0.78 -7.49 -24.33
N SER A 214 0.35 -7.56 -23.07
CA SER A 214 -0.89 -6.94 -22.58
C SER A 214 -0.92 -5.45 -22.90
N ILE A 215 0.20 -4.73 -22.71
CA ILE A 215 0.29 -3.30 -23.05
C ILE A 215 0.12 -3.05 -24.56
N LYS A 216 0.72 -3.87 -25.43
CA LYS A 216 0.54 -3.76 -26.89
C LYS A 216 -0.92 -3.98 -27.29
N GLU A 217 -1.58 -4.98 -26.70
CA GLU A 217 -2.99 -5.26 -26.95
C GLU A 217 -3.89 -4.10 -26.49
N LEU A 218 -3.65 -3.56 -25.30
CA LEU A 218 -4.36 -2.38 -24.77
C LEU A 218 -4.17 -1.15 -25.67
N GLN A 219 -2.98 -0.96 -26.24
CA GLN A 219 -2.73 0.11 -27.20
C GLN A 219 -3.58 -0.08 -28.47
N ILE A 220 -3.60 -1.29 -29.03
CA ILE A 220 -4.42 -1.59 -30.23
C ILE A 220 -5.90 -1.33 -29.97
N LEU A 221 -6.42 -1.79 -28.83
CA LEU A 221 -7.83 -1.60 -28.45
C LEU A 221 -8.19 -0.13 -28.22
N ALA A 222 -7.27 0.66 -27.67
CA ALA A 222 -7.50 2.08 -27.41
C ALA A 222 -7.63 2.92 -28.70
N TYR A 223 -7.03 2.48 -29.81
CA TYR A 223 -7.06 3.18 -31.11
C TYR A 223 -8.03 2.59 -32.13
N LYS A 224 -8.76 1.51 -31.80
CA LYS A 224 -9.87 1.06 -32.66
C LYS A 224 -11.03 2.07 -32.59
N PRO A 225 -11.56 2.55 -33.73
CA PRO A 225 -12.79 3.33 -33.73
C PRO A 225 -13.91 2.50 -33.09
N LYS A 226 -14.65 3.10 -32.16
CA LYS A 226 -15.91 2.50 -31.69
C LYS A 226 -16.88 2.57 -32.88
N ASN A 227 -17.13 1.43 -33.51
CA ASN A 227 -18.24 1.26 -34.45
C ASN A 227 -19.57 1.47 -33.75
#